data_AF-L1M1D9-F1
#
_entry.id   AF-L1M1D9-F1
#
_cell.length_a   1.000
_cell.length_b   1.000
_cell.length_c   1.000
_cell.angle_alpha   90.00
_cell.angle_beta   90.00
_cell.angle_gamma   90.00
#
_symmetry.space_group_name_H-M   'P 1'
#
loop_
_entity.id
_entity.type
_entity.pdbx_description
1 polymer ?
#
loop_
_entity_poly.entity_id
_entity_poly.type
_entity_poly.pdbx_seq_one_letter_code
_entity_poly.pdbx_strand_id
1 'polypeptide(L)'
;MDNRTLIAASALVAAFTGQVGACPLVDCLPGLSEPQFQSREDMLGLYDLKQPGQAAMHVGLIAADLRIARLETENRALRIALATGTTPDDSSLRFYPSLNSFLDAMKSDLIQTDTTGRMPQLRHFEQRVRNADTRAKIADASRALVIESAQIAAAANANKQAN
;
A
#
# COMPACT_ATOMS: atom_id res chain seq x y z
N MET A 1 -26.26 -5.09 -2.48
CA MET A 1 -25.22 -5.21 -1.43
C MET A 1 -25.79 -4.82 -0.08
N ASP A 2 -25.56 -5.64 0.94
CA ASP A 2 -26.03 -5.36 2.29
C ASP A 2 -25.23 -4.22 2.94
N ASN A 3 -25.85 -3.55 3.92
CA ASN A 3 -25.22 -2.41 4.61
C ASN A 3 -24.02 -2.85 5.47
N ARG A 4 -23.98 -4.12 5.88
CA ARG A 4 -22.94 -4.69 6.75
C ARG A 4 -21.60 -4.81 6.02
N THR A 5 -21.62 -5.17 4.74
CA THR A 5 -20.43 -5.32 3.90
C THR A 5 -19.78 -3.98 3.62
N LEU A 6 -20.60 -2.95 3.36
CA LEU A 6 -20.10 -1.59 3.22
C LEU A 6 -19.42 -1.11 4.50
N ILE A 7 -20.04 -1.36 5.66
CA ILE A 7 -19.49 -1.01 6.97
C ILE A 7 -18.17 -1.76 7.22
N ALA A 8 -18.14 -3.07 6.97
CA ALA A 8 -16.95 -3.90 7.19
C ALA A 8 -15.78 -3.48 6.27
N ALA A 9 -16.04 -3.26 4.99
CA ALA A 9 -15.05 -2.75 4.05
C ALA A 9 -14.53 -1.37 4.49
N SER A 10 -15.43 -0.45 4.83
CA SER A 10 -15.07 0.90 5.28
C SER A 10 -14.23 0.87 6.57
N ALA A 11 -14.56 -0.02 7.50
CA ALA A 11 -13.82 -0.20 8.75
C ALA A 11 -12.42 -0.78 8.52
N LEU A 12 -12.27 -1.76 7.63
CA LEU A 12 -10.95 -2.28 7.22
C LEU A 12 -10.11 -1.18 6.57
N VAL A 13 -10.71 -0.40 5.66
CA VAL A 13 -10.04 0.75 5.05
C VAL A 13 -9.61 1.76 6.10
N ALA A 14 -10.48 2.09 7.05
CA ALA A 14 -10.14 3.00 8.13
C ALA A 14 -9.00 2.47 9.01
N ALA A 15 -8.97 1.17 9.29
CA ALA A 15 -7.90 0.53 10.06
C ALA A 15 -6.53 0.61 9.36
N PHE A 16 -6.49 0.54 8.02
CA PHE A 16 -5.23 0.58 7.28
C PHE A 16 -4.83 1.99 6.79
N THR A 17 -5.79 2.87 6.54
CA THR A 17 -5.54 4.19 5.91
C THR A 17 -5.81 5.38 6.83
N GLY A 18 -6.45 5.17 7.98
CA GLY A 18 -6.87 6.21 8.92
C GLY A 18 -6.14 6.20 10.28
N GLN A 19 -6.41 7.22 11.10
CA GLN A 19 -5.89 7.44 12.46
C GLN A 19 -6.55 6.55 13.54
N VAL A 20 -7.12 5.41 13.18
CA VAL A 20 -7.81 4.56 14.16
C VAL A 20 -6.74 3.73 14.86
N GLY A 21 -6.56 3.95 16.17
CA GLY A 21 -5.67 3.13 17.00
C GLY A 21 -5.96 1.65 16.74
N ALA A 22 -4.91 0.85 16.53
CA ALA A 22 -4.99 -0.56 16.16
C ALA A 22 -5.94 -1.32 17.09
N CYS A 23 -7.20 -1.43 16.67
CA CYS A 23 -8.23 -2.13 17.40
C CYS A 23 -8.20 -3.60 16.96
N PRO A 24 -8.16 -4.56 17.89
CA PRO A 24 -8.21 -5.97 17.55
C PRO A 24 -9.39 -6.26 16.64
N LEU A 25 -9.17 -7.07 15.61
CA LEU A 25 -10.17 -7.43 14.60
C LEU A 25 -11.45 -8.02 15.23
N VAL A 26 -11.30 -8.68 16.38
CA VAL A 26 -12.39 -9.25 17.19
C VAL A 26 -13.29 -8.16 17.81
N ASP A 27 -12.70 -7.03 18.21
CA ASP A 27 -13.41 -5.94 18.90
C ASP A 27 -14.06 -4.97 17.91
N CYS A 28 -13.39 -4.73 16.78
CA CYS A 28 -13.87 -3.77 15.79
C CYS A 28 -14.70 -4.41 14.66
N LEU A 29 -14.48 -5.69 14.36
CA LEU A 29 -15.14 -6.40 13.26
C LEU A 29 -15.47 -7.86 13.64
N PRO A 30 -16.37 -8.08 14.62
CA PRO A 30 -16.67 -9.41 15.18
C PRO A 30 -17.22 -10.41 14.15
N GLY A 31 -17.78 -9.94 13.02
CA GLY A 31 -18.25 -10.82 11.94
C GLY A 31 -17.14 -11.43 11.07
N LEU A 32 -15.89 -10.96 11.21
CA LEU A 32 -14.72 -11.47 10.46
C LEU A 32 -13.83 -12.40 11.30
N SER A 33 -14.07 -12.52 12.60
CA SER A 33 -13.29 -13.37 13.51
C SER A 33 -13.79 -14.80 13.59
N GLU A 34 -14.89 -15.14 12.91
CA GLU A 34 -15.40 -16.52 12.86
C GLU A 34 -14.48 -17.44 12.03
N PRO A 35 -14.24 -18.68 12.46
CA PRO A 35 -13.19 -19.56 11.93
C PRO A 35 -13.57 -20.25 10.61
N GLN A 36 -14.21 -19.54 9.68
CA GLN A 36 -14.63 -20.09 8.38
C GLN A 36 -13.56 -19.94 7.29
N PHE A 37 -12.44 -19.26 7.57
CA PHE A 37 -11.34 -19.09 6.61
C PHE A 37 -10.27 -20.17 6.80
N GLN A 38 -10.55 -21.37 6.32
CA GLN A 38 -9.55 -22.43 6.20
C GLN A 38 -8.73 -22.29 4.91
N SER A 39 -7.41 -22.33 5.13
CA SER A 39 -6.32 -22.63 4.19
C SER A 39 -5.84 -21.49 3.26
N ARG A 40 -4.54 -21.25 3.42
CA ARG A 40 -3.70 -20.24 2.78
C ARG A 40 -3.00 -20.78 1.51
N GLU A 41 -3.27 -22.02 1.13
CA GLU A 41 -2.55 -22.72 0.05
C GLU A 41 -3.22 -22.59 -1.33
N ASP A 42 -4.43 -22.04 -1.40
CA ASP A 42 -5.21 -21.85 -2.64
C ASP A 42 -5.42 -20.37 -3.02
N MET A 43 -4.59 -19.44 -2.50
CA MET A 43 -4.73 -17.97 -2.69
C MET A 43 -4.54 -17.44 -4.13
N LEU A 44 -4.40 -18.31 -5.12
CA LEU A 44 -4.48 -17.98 -6.55
C LEU A 44 -5.83 -18.38 -7.18
N GLY A 45 -6.66 -19.15 -6.45
CA GLY A 45 -8.02 -19.46 -6.81
C GLY A 45 -8.91 -18.23 -6.65
N LEU A 46 -9.65 -17.91 -7.71
CA LEU A 46 -10.64 -16.83 -7.78
C LEU A 46 -11.38 -16.67 -6.44
N TYR A 47 -11.15 -15.55 -5.73
CA TYR A 47 -12.09 -15.11 -4.70
C TYR A 47 -13.50 -15.13 -5.29
N ASP A 48 -14.43 -15.88 -4.69
CA ASP A 48 -15.83 -15.70 -5.00
C ASP A 48 -16.31 -14.46 -4.26
N LEU A 49 -16.02 -13.31 -4.87
CA LEU A 49 -16.31 -12.00 -4.28
C LEU A 49 -17.83 -11.77 -4.10
N LYS A 50 -18.69 -12.68 -4.59
CA LYS A 50 -20.11 -12.68 -4.23
C LYS A 50 -20.33 -12.90 -2.74
N GLN A 51 -19.40 -13.58 -2.05
CA GLN A 51 -19.43 -13.68 -0.60
C GLN A 51 -19.05 -12.32 0.01
N PRO A 52 -19.94 -11.68 0.79
CA PRO A 52 -19.69 -10.32 1.23
C PRO A 52 -18.49 -10.18 2.17
N GLY A 53 -18.18 -11.23 2.96
CA GLY A 53 -16.95 -11.27 3.77
C GLY A 53 -15.67 -11.28 2.93
N GLN A 54 -15.65 -12.03 1.82
CA GLN A 54 -14.49 -12.06 0.90
C GLN A 54 -14.31 -10.73 0.17
N ALA A 55 -15.42 -10.10 -0.22
CA ALA A 55 -15.43 -8.75 -0.79
C ALA A 55 -14.80 -7.72 0.16
N ALA A 56 -15.26 -7.67 1.41
CA ALA A 56 -14.72 -6.76 2.41
C ALA A 56 -13.23 -7.05 2.70
N MET A 57 -12.84 -8.32 2.81
CA MET A 57 -11.45 -8.72 3.01
C MET A 57 -10.55 -8.28 1.84
N HIS A 58 -11.00 -8.45 0.60
CA HIS A 58 -10.23 -8.04 -0.58
C HIS A 58 -9.98 -6.53 -0.61
N VAL A 59 -10.99 -5.72 -0.26
CA VAL A 59 -10.84 -4.27 -0.10
C VAL A 59 -9.80 -3.95 0.98
N GLY A 60 -9.87 -4.63 2.13
CA GLY A 60 -8.92 -4.46 3.22
C GLY A 60 -7.49 -4.80 2.85
N LEU A 61 -7.27 -5.88 2.09
CA LEU A 61 -5.94 -6.27 1.59
C LEU A 61 -5.35 -5.19 0.69
N ILE A 62 -6.11 -4.66 -0.26
CA ILE A 62 -5.63 -3.60 -1.16
C ILE A 62 -5.33 -2.31 -0.38
N ALA A 63 -6.15 -1.98 0.63
CA ALA A 63 -5.90 -0.84 1.52
C ALA A 63 -4.58 -1.02 2.31
N ALA A 64 -4.32 -2.22 2.81
CA ALA A 64 -3.09 -2.57 3.50
C ALA A 64 -1.87 -2.44 2.57
N ASP A 65 -1.95 -2.99 1.36
CA ASP A 65 -0.89 -2.91 0.35
C ASP A 65 -0.52 -1.46 0.02
N LEU A 66 -1.53 -0.59 -0.17
CA LEU A 66 -1.32 0.84 -0.37
C LEU A 66 -0.58 1.48 0.81
N ARG A 67 -0.99 1.17 2.05
CA ARG A 67 -0.37 1.75 3.25
C ARG A 67 1.06 1.27 3.42
N ILE A 68 1.31 -0.03 3.27
CA ILE A 68 2.63 -0.64 3.39
C ILE A 68 3.58 -0.02 2.37
N ALA A 69 3.19 0.05 1.09
CA ALA A 69 4.06 0.60 0.06
C ALA A 69 4.44 2.08 0.31
N ARG A 70 3.48 2.89 0.79
CA ARG A 70 3.77 4.28 1.19
C ARG A 70 4.72 4.36 2.39
N LEU A 71 4.48 3.55 3.44
CA LEU A 71 5.35 3.48 4.62
C LEU A 71 6.77 3.03 4.27
N GLU A 72 6.91 2.04 3.39
CA GLU A 72 8.22 1.58 2.92
C GLU A 72 8.96 2.69 2.17
N THR A 73 8.24 3.52 1.40
CA THR A 73 8.81 4.66 0.69
C THR A 73 9.31 5.73 1.65
N GLU A 74 8.49 6.11 2.64
CA GLU A 74 8.89 7.02 3.73
C GLU A 74 10.11 6.46 4.49
N ASN A 75 10.13 5.16 4.77
CA ASN A 75 11.25 4.52 5.47
C ASN A 75 12.55 4.57 4.64
N ARG A 76 12.48 4.38 3.32
CA ARG A 76 13.64 4.54 2.42
C ARG A 76 14.16 5.98 2.43
N ALA A 77 13.28 6.97 2.35
CA ALA A 77 13.65 8.39 2.40
C ALA A 77 14.36 8.74 3.72
N LEU A 78 13.85 8.25 4.86
CA LEU A 78 14.47 8.41 6.17
C LEU A 78 15.86 7.76 6.26
N ARG A 79 16.03 6.54 5.73
CA ARG A 79 17.32 5.85 5.75
C ARG A 79 18.38 6.61 4.95
N ILE A 80 18.02 7.14 3.79
CA ILE A 80 18.93 7.95 2.96
C ILE A 80 19.31 9.23 3.71
N ALA A 81 18.31 9.95 4.24
CA ALA A 81 18.53 11.15 5.04
C ALA A 81 19.46 10.93 6.24
N LEU A 82 19.31 9.81 6.96
CA LEU A 82 20.19 9.44 8.06
C LEU A 82 21.63 9.17 7.59
N ALA A 83 21.82 8.56 6.42
CA ALA A 83 23.14 8.27 5.87
C ALA A 83 23.87 9.53 5.36
N THR A 84 23.13 10.51 4.84
CA THR A 84 23.69 11.73 4.24
C THR A 84 23.68 12.95 5.16
N GLY A 85 22.96 12.88 6.29
CA GLY A 85 22.72 14.03 7.17
C GLY A 85 21.79 15.10 6.56
N THR A 86 21.04 14.77 5.51
CA THR A 86 20.09 15.69 4.85
C THR A 86 18.67 15.48 5.34
N THR A 87 17.75 16.39 4.99
CA THR A 87 16.32 16.18 5.23
C THR A 87 15.75 15.02 4.40
N PRO A 88 14.75 14.27 4.89
CA PRO A 88 14.07 13.22 4.13
C PRO A 88 13.45 13.77 2.84
N ASP A 89 13.69 13.10 1.71
CA ASP A 89 13.06 13.39 0.41
C ASP A 89 11.90 12.42 0.15
N ASP A 90 10.69 12.85 0.50
CA ASP A 90 9.47 12.08 0.30
C ASP A 90 8.85 12.26 -1.09
N SER A 91 9.56 12.87 -2.05
CA SER A 91 9.02 13.15 -3.38
C SER A 91 8.57 11.91 -4.15
N SER A 92 9.08 10.72 -3.83
CA SER A 92 8.59 9.45 -4.40
C SER A 92 7.15 9.11 -4.01
N LEU A 93 6.62 9.67 -2.92
CA LEU A 93 5.22 9.43 -2.53
C LEU A 93 4.22 9.95 -3.56
N ARG A 94 4.61 10.93 -4.39
CA ARG A 94 3.76 11.49 -5.45
C ARG A 94 3.36 10.49 -6.53
N PHE A 95 4.08 9.36 -6.65
CA PHE A 95 3.77 8.34 -7.64
C PHE A 95 2.54 7.50 -7.25
N TYR A 96 2.20 7.46 -5.96
CA TYR A 96 1.10 6.65 -5.48
C TYR A 96 -0.26 7.28 -5.79
N PRO A 97 -1.27 6.47 -6.13
CA PRO A 97 -2.64 6.95 -6.27
C PRO A 97 -3.17 7.49 -4.92
N SER A 98 -4.07 8.47 -4.98
CA SER A 98 -4.62 9.11 -3.80
C SER A 98 -5.62 8.20 -3.06
N LEU A 99 -5.80 8.43 -1.76
CA LEU A 99 -6.80 7.72 -0.96
C LEU A 99 -8.21 7.92 -1.53
N ASN A 100 -8.53 9.11 -2.04
CA ASN A 100 -9.83 9.36 -2.68
C ASN A 100 -10.05 8.44 -3.88
N SER A 101 -9.04 8.26 -4.73
CA SER A 101 -9.15 7.35 -5.89
C SER A 101 -9.32 5.89 -5.49
N PHE A 102 -8.84 5.49 -4.31
CA PHE A 102 -9.12 4.17 -3.74
C PHE A 102 -10.56 4.06 -3.26
N LEU A 103 -11.05 5.06 -2.52
CA LEU A 103 -12.43 5.10 -2.01
C LEU A 103 -13.45 5.09 -3.16
N ASP A 104 -13.17 5.80 -4.25
CA ASP A 104 -14.00 5.81 -5.45
C ASP A 104 -14.05 4.43 -6.12
N ALA A 105 -12.88 3.79 -6.28
CA ALA A 105 -12.78 2.43 -6.84
C ALA A 105 -13.55 1.41 -5.98
N MET A 106 -13.35 1.47 -4.65
CA MET A 106 -14.05 0.64 -3.68
C MET A 106 -15.57 0.83 -3.79
N LYS A 107 -16.06 2.07 -3.75
CA LYS A 107 -17.49 2.36 -3.79
C LYS A 107 -18.12 1.87 -5.10
N SER A 108 -17.45 2.07 -6.23
CA SER A 108 -17.91 1.59 -7.54
C SER A 108 -18.03 0.07 -7.56
N ASP A 109 -16.99 -0.64 -7.12
CA ASP A 109 -16.94 -2.10 -7.20
C ASP A 109 -17.87 -2.77 -6.20
N LEU A 110 -17.97 -2.25 -4.98
CA LEU A 110 -18.87 -2.80 -3.95
C LEU A 110 -20.33 -2.83 -4.43
N ILE A 111 -20.79 -1.81 -5.17
CA ILE A 111 -22.15 -1.79 -5.73
C ILE A 111 -22.37 -2.93 -6.73
N GLN A 112 -21.36 -3.27 -7.52
CA GLN A 112 -21.46 -4.23 -8.63
C GLN A 112 -21.00 -5.64 -8.27
N THR A 113 -20.34 -5.82 -7.13
CA THR A 113 -19.77 -7.10 -6.72
C THR A 113 -20.85 -8.14 -6.45
N ASP A 114 -21.97 -7.72 -5.87
CA ASP A 114 -23.12 -8.58 -5.55
C ASP A 114 -23.69 -9.26 -6.81
N THR A 115 -23.69 -8.55 -7.94
CA THR A 115 -24.22 -9.06 -9.22
C THR A 115 -23.16 -9.77 -10.05
N THR A 116 -21.93 -9.24 -10.09
CA THR A 116 -20.88 -9.71 -11.00
C THR A 116 -19.89 -10.67 -10.36
N GLY A 117 -19.79 -10.70 -9.03
CA GLY A 117 -18.74 -11.40 -8.29
C GLY A 117 -17.34 -10.86 -8.60
N ARG A 118 -17.21 -9.61 -9.04
CA ARG A 118 -15.94 -9.02 -9.51
C ARG A 118 -15.74 -7.62 -8.97
N MET A 119 -14.47 -7.27 -8.76
CA MET A 119 -14.00 -5.94 -8.34
C MET A 119 -12.92 -5.40 -9.31
N PRO A 120 -13.29 -5.01 -10.54
CA PRO A 120 -12.33 -4.60 -11.55
C PRO A 120 -11.63 -3.26 -11.24
N GLN A 121 -12.30 -2.27 -10.65
CA GLN A 121 -11.69 -0.97 -10.35
C GLN A 121 -10.62 -1.08 -9.26
N LEU A 122 -10.86 -1.91 -8.25
CA LEU A 122 -9.91 -2.24 -7.19
C LEU A 122 -8.72 -3.03 -7.73
N ARG A 123 -8.93 -3.97 -8.66
CA ARG A 123 -7.82 -4.65 -9.35
C ARG A 123 -6.95 -3.67 -10.15
N HIS A 124 -7.57 -2.74 -10.87
CA HIS A 124 -6.82 -1.69 -11.57
C HIS A 124 -6.11 -0.75 -10.60
N PHE A 125 -6.73 -0.43 -9.46
CA PHE A 125 -6.11 0.36 -8.40
C PHE A 125 -4.87 -0.35 -7.85
N GLU A 126 -4.97 -1.63 -7.50
CA GLU A 126 -3.87 -2.46 -7.02
C GLU A 126 -2.70 -2.48 -8.01
N GLN A 127 -2.97 -2.66 -9.30
CA GLN A 127 -1.94 -2.59 -10.34
C GLN A 127 -1.26 -1.22 -10.38
N ARG A 128 -2.02 -0.12 -10.23
CA ARG A 128 -1.44 1.22 -10.14
C ARG A 128 -0.55 1.38 -8.90
N VAL A 129 -0.92 0.79 -7.76
CA VAL A 129 -0.08 0.79 -6.55
C VAL A 129 1.23 0.04 -6.79
N ARG A 130 1.18 -1.17 -7.36
CA ARG A 130 2.40 -1.95 -7.67
C ARG A 130 3.32 -1.23 -8.65
N ASN A 131 2.75 -0.59 -9.66
CA ASN A 131 3.50 0.22 -10.63
C ASN A 131 4.09 1.48 -9.98
N ALA A 132 3.35 2.13 -9.08
CA ALA A 132 3.83 3.27 -8.32
C ALA A 132 5.00 2.90 -7.41
N ASP A 133 4.91 1.78 -6.70
CA ASP A 133 6.00 1.28 -5.85
C ASP A 133 7.27 0.97 -6.65
N THR A 134 7.13 0.31 -7.79
CA THR A 134 8.25 0.05 -8.70
C THR A 134 8.91 1.36 -9.16
N ARG A 135 8.11 2.36 -9.55
CA ARG A 135 8.61 3.69 -9.95
C ARG A 135 9.28 4.43 -8.80
N ALA A 136 8.71 4.38 -7.59
CA ALA A 136 9.28 4.97 -6.40
C ALA A 136 10.65 4.35 -6.08
N LYS A 137 10.76 3.01 -6.10
CA LYS A 137 12.02 2.29 -5.89
C LYS A 137 13.09 2.69 -6.91
N ILE A 138 12.75 2.80 -8.19
CA ILE A 138 13.68 3.24 -9.23
C ILE A 138 14.15 4.68 -8.99
N ALA A 139 13.23 5.60 -8.66
CA ALA A 139 13.57 6.99 -8.39
C ALA A 139 14.46 7.14 -7.15
N ASP A 140 14.14 6.42 -6.06
CA ASP A 140 14.93 6.38 -4.83
C ASP A 140 16.34 5.83 -5.09
N ALA A 141 16.44 4.71 -5.80
CA ALA A 141 17.72 4.10 -6.16
C ALA A 141 18.57 5.02 -7.06
N SER A 142 17.95 5.70 -8.02
CA SER A 142 18.64 6.65 -8.90
C SER A 142 19.23 7.82 -8.10
N ARG A 143 18.50 8.35 -7.12
CA ARG A 143 19.03 9.39 -6.21
C ARG A 143 20.17 8.88 -5.34
N ALA A 144 20.03 7.68 -4.77
CA ALA A 144 21.07 7.08 -3.95
C ALA A 144 22.38 6.90 -4.74
N LEU A 145 22.29 6.45 -5.99
CA LEU A 145 23.45 6.31 -6.89
C LEU A 145 24.14 7.66 -7.17
N VAL A 146 23.38 8.73 -7.40
CA VAL A 146 23.94 10.07 -7.60
C VAL A 146 24.72 10.53 -6.36
N ILE A 147 24.15 10.32 -5.16
CA ILE A 147 24.80 10.67 -3.89
C ILE A 147 26.10 9.89 -3.72
N GLU A 148 26.07 8.58 -3.92
CA GLU A 148 27.25 7.71 -3.79
C GLU A 148 28.35 8.12 -4.77
N SER A 149 27.98 8.38 -6.04
CA SER A 149 28.95 8.82 -7.05
C SER A 149 29.62 10.16 -6.69
N ALA A 150 28.87 11.09 -6.10
CA ALA A 150 29.40 12.37 -5.64
C ALA A 150 30.37 12.21 -4.46
N GLN A 151 30.06 11.30 -3.52
CA GLN A 151 30.93 10.99 -2.39
C GLN A 151 32.24 10.36 -2.85
N ILE A 152 32.20 9.41 -3.80
CA ILE A 152 33.39 8.80 -4.39
C ILE A 152 34.26 9.86 -5.09
N ALA A 153 33.64 10.75 -5.89
CA ALA A 153 34.35 11.83 -6.56
C ALA A 153 35.00 12.82 -5.57
N ALA A 154 34.29 13.18 -4.50
CA ALA A 154 34.81 14.04 -3.44
C ALA A 154 36.02 13.41 -2.72
N ALA A 155 35.94 12.13 -2.37
CA ALA A 155 37.05 11.40 -1.75
C ALA A 155 38.28 11.30 -2.68
N ALA A 156 38.06 11.04 -3.97
CA ALA A 156 39.14 10.98 -4.96
C ALA A 156 39.84 12.33 -5.14
N ASN A 157 39.10 13.45 -5.09
CA ASN A 157 39.67 14.79 -5.19
C ASN A 157 40.42 15.21 -3.91
N ALA A 158 39.91 14.84 -2.73
CA ALA A 158 40.61 15.08 -1.46
C ALA A 158 41.99 14.38 -1.43
N ASN A 159 42.06 13.14 -1.90
CA ASN A 159 43.33 12.40 -1.99
C ASN A 159 44.34 13.00 -2.98
N LYS A 160 43.87 13.73 -4.02
CA LYS A 160 44.75 14.43 -4.97
C LYS A 160 45.31 15.74 -4.43
N GLN A 161 44.66 16.36 -3.46
CA GLN A 161 45.13 17.61 -2.84
C GLN A 161 46.08 17.37 -1.66
N ALA A 162 46.11 16.16 -1.12
CA ALA A 162 46.96 15.76 0.01
C ALA A 162 48.35 15.22 -0.41
N ASN A 163 48.57 15.03 -1.71
CA ASN A 163 49.85 14.64 -2.33
C ASN A 163 50.41 15.79 -3.17
#